data_AF-A0A2B2BUC7-F1
#
_entry.id   AF-A0A2B2BUC7-F1
#
_cell.length_a   1.000
_cell.length_b   1.000
_cell.length_c   1.000
_cell.angle_alpha   90.00
_cell.angle_beta   90.00
_cell.angle_gamma   90.00
#
_symmetry.space_group_name_H-M   'P 1'
#
loop_
_entity.id
_entity.type
_entity.pdbx_description
1 polymer ?
#
loop_
_entity_poly.entity_id
_entity_poly.type
_entity_poly.pdbx_seq_one_letter_code
_entity_poly.pdbx_strand_id
1 'polypeptide(L)' 'MQHLHLDEDNYDEIERFPVIHAIDDDAILSTINIARLIGVHEETVRRWCRNGYLKCLSPFGRYKIRGSDFKLFAK' A
#
# COMPACT_ATOMS: atom_id res chain seq x y z
N MET A 1 6.64 33.07 27.38
CA MET A 1 5.67 32.02 26.98
C MET A 1 6.48 30.92 26.34
N GLN A 2 6.50 29.72 26.94
CA GLN A 2 7.25 28.58 26.44
C GLN A 2 6.59 28.10 25.14
N HIS A 3 7.29 28.21 24.02
CA HIS A 3 6.94 27.50 22.81
C HIS A 3 7.29 26.02 23.03
N LEU A 4 6.28 25.15 22.95
CA LEU A 4 6.43 23.71 22.94
C LEU A 4 7.51 23.34 21.91
N HIS A 5 8.62 22.78 22.38
CA HIS A 5 9.52 22.00 21.55
C HIS A 5 8.77 20.69 21.29
N LEU A 6 8.14 20.58 20.13
CA LEU A 6 7.68 19.29 19.65
C LEU A 6 8.95 18.59 19.20
N ASP A 7 9.37 17.58 19.97
CA ASP A 7 10.56 16.78 19.67
C ASP A 7 10.45 16.22 18.23
N GLU A 8 11.28 16.74 17.33
CA GLU A 8 11.37 16.34 15.92
C GLU A 8 12.10 14.98 15.75
N ASP A 9 12.38 14.26 16.84
CA ASP A 9 13.20 13.06 16.88
C ASP A 9 12.40 11.82 17.31
N ASN A 10 11.23 11.59 16.72
CA ASN A 10 10.58 10.27 16.75
C ASN A 10 10.02 9.90 15.37
N TYR A 11 10.91 9.93 14.37
CA TYR A 11 10.73 9.36 13.03
C TYR A 11 11.31 7.93 12.96
N ASP A 12 11.33 7.21 14.08
CA ASP A 12 12.17 6.01 14.25
C ASP A 12 11.59 4.72 13.63
N GLU A 13 10.50 4.81 12.86
CA GLU A 13 10.09 3.72 11.96
C GLU A 13 9.28 4.36 10.83
N ILE A 14 9.92 4.67 9.71
CA ILE A 14 9.21 5.02 8.48
C ILE A 14 8.55 3.72 8.00
N GLU A 15 7.41 3.35 8.60
CA GLU A 15 6.45 2.48 7.93
C GLU A 15 6.08 3.19 6.64
N ARG A 16 6.62 2.71 5.52
CA ARG A 16 6.54 3.36 4.21
C ARG A 16 5.10 3.71 3.83
N PHE A 17 4.11 3.01 4.42
CA PHE A 17 2.69 3.37 4.40
C PHE A 17 1.96 2.84 5.67
N PRO A 18 1.71 3.65 6.71
CA PRO A 18 1.04 3.18 7.95
C PRO A 18 -0.39 2.68 7.71
N VAL A 19 -1.03 3.14 6.63
CA VAL A 19 -2.38 2.71 6.22
C VAL A 19 -2.44 1.24 5.79
N ILE A 20 -1.31 0.62 5.44
CA ILE A 20 -1.28 -0.75 4.93
C ILE A 20 -1.56 -1.77 6.03
N HIS A 21 -1.16 -1.48 7.27
CA HIS A 21 -1.41 -2.35 8.43
C HIS A 21 -2.91 -2.46 8.78
N ALA A 22 -3.69 -1.43 8.46
CA ALA A 22 -5.14 -1.40 8.70
C ALA A 22 -5.97 -2.20 7.67
N ILE A 23 -5.34 -2.70 6.61
CA ILE A 23 -6.02 -3.49 5.57
C ILE A 23 -6.30 -4.90 6.12
N ASP A 24 -7.49 -5.45 5.91
CA ASP A 24 -7.77 -6.85 6.24
C ASP A 24 -7.01 -7.80 5.29
N ASP A 25 -6.41 -8.86 5.82
CA ASP A 25 -5.65 -9.85 5.03
C ASP A 25 -6.51 -10.56 3.98
N ASP A 26 -7.81 -10.67 4.22
CA ASP A 26 -8.81 -11.25 3.32
C ASP A 26 -9.51 -10.22 2.44
N ALA A 27 -9.20 -8.93 2.59
CA ALA A 27 -9.73 -7.90 1.71
C ALA A 27 -9.31 -8.13 0.26
N ILE A 28 -10.24 -7.92 -0.67
CA ILE A 28 -9.97 -7.88 -2.10
C ILE A 28 -9.84 -6.44 -2.54
N LEU A 29 -8.62 -6.03 -2.87
CA LEU A 29 -8.29 -4.71 -3.34
C LEU A 29 -8.21 -4.67 -4.86
N SER A 30 -8.70 -3.57 -5.43
CA SER A 30 -8.49 -3.22 -6.82
C SER A 30 -7.23 -2.36 -6.96
N THR A 31 -6.71 -2.27 -8.19
CA THR A 31 -5.59 -1.37 -8.52
C THR A 31 -5.84 0.07 -8.12
N ILE A 32 -7.08 0.57 -8.27
CA ILE A 32 -7.43 1.94 -7.91
C ILE A 32 -7.50 2.16 -6.39
N ASN A 33 -7.92 1.15 -5.62
CA ASN A 33 -7.92 1.23 -4.15
C ASN A 33 -6.47 1.32 -3.64
N ILE A 34 -5.61 0.43 -4.12
CA ILE A 34 -4.18 0.45 -3.79
C ILE A 34 -3.56 1.80 -4.17
N ALA A 35 -3.78 2.25 -5.40
CA ALA A 35 -3.28 3.52 -5.90
C ALA A 35 -3.63 4.70 -4.98
N ARG A 36 -4.89 4.76 -4.51
CA ARG A 36 -5.36 5.78 -3.56
C ARG A 36 -4.76 5.63 -2.16
N LEU A 37 -4.59 4.40 -1.67
CA LEU A 37 -4.04 4.13 -0.34
C LEU A 37 -2.59 4.61 -0.21
N ILE A 38 -1.78 4.40 -1.24
CA ILE A 38 -0.34 4.73 -1.21
C ILE A 38 0.03 5.97 -2.02
N GLY A 39 -0.95 6.66 -2.60
CA GLY A 39 -0.73 7.90 -3.34
C GLY A 39 0.03 7.74 -4.67
N VAL A 40 -0.15 6.62 -5.37
CA VAL A 40 0.45 6.39 -6.70
C VAL A 40 -0.61 6.38 -7.80
N HIS A 41 -0.19 6.45 -9.06
CA HIS A 41 -1.09 6.31 -10.19
C HIS A 41 -1.54 4.84 -10.37
N GLU A 42 -2.80 4.62 -10.77
CA GLU A 42 -3.34 3.26 -10.99
C GLU A 42 -2.49 2.44 -11.97
N GLU A 43 -1.98 3.09 -13.02
CA GLU A 43 -1.11 2.46 -14.02
C GLU A 43 0.19 1.90 -13.41
N THR A 44 0.71 2.53 -12.36
CA THR A 44 1.88 2.03 -11.63
C THR A 44 1.57 0.68 -10.98
N VAL A 45 0.41 0.58 -10.32
CA VAL A 45 -0.06 -0.67 -9.71
C VAL A 45 -0.31 -1.73 -10.79
N ARG A 46 -0.91 -1.36 -11.93
CA ARG A 46 -1.11 -2.27 -13.07
C ARG A 46 0.20 -2.79 -13.63
N ARG A 47 1.25 -1.96 -13.68
CA ARG A 47 2.59 -2.40 -14.09
C ARG A 47 3.18 -3.40 -13.11
N TRP A 48 3.01 -3.19 -11.80
CA TRP A 48 3.45 -4.17 -10.80
C TRP A 48 2.75 -5.52 -10.95
N CYS A 49 1.45 -5.53 -11.21
CA CYS A 49 0.71 -6.76 -11.49
C CYS A 49 1.20 -7.45 -12.77
N ARG A 50 1.40 -6.69 -13.87
CA ARG A 50 1.88 -7.25 -15.15
C ARG A 50 3.30 -7.83 -15.06
N ASN A 51 4.18 -7.17 -14.32
CA ASN A 51 5.58 -7.57 -14.19
C ASN A 51 5.77 -8.67 -13.12
N GLY A 52 4.71 -9.04 -12.39
CA GLY A 52 4.76 -10.06 -11.34
C GLY A 52 5.35 -9.59 -10.01
N TYR A 53 5.58 -8.28 -9.83
CA TYR A 53 6.04 -7.73 -8.55
C TYR A 53 4.93 -7.78 -7.48
N LEU A 54 3.68 -7.57 -7.90
CA LEU A 54 2.51 -7.66 -7.04
C LEU A 54 1.67 -8.86 -7.45
N LYS A 55 1.50 -9.81 -6.54
CA LYS A 55 0.69 -11.00 -6.78
C LYS A 55 -0.78 -10.61 -6.92
N CYS A 56 -1.39 -11.04 -8.02
CA CYS A 56 -2.79 -10.79 -8.30
C CYS A 56 -3.53 -12.11 -8.58
N LEU A 57 -4.75 -12.21 -8.05
CA LEU A 57 -5.61 -13.39 -8.17
C LEU A 57 -6.22 -13.53 -9.57
N SER A 58 -6.34 -12.42 -10.28
CA SER A 58 -6.92 -12.37 -11.62
C SER A 58 -6.03 -11.50 -12.51
N PRO A 59 -5.15 -12.11 -13.34
CA PRO A 59 -4.31 -11.39 -14.26
C PRO A 59 -5.04 -10.92 -15.53
N PHE A 60 -6.24 -11.46 -15.79
CA PHE A 60 -7.09 -11.11 -16.94
C PHE A 60 -8.35 -10.37 -16.49
N GLY A 61 -8.59 -9.19 -17.06
CA GLY A 61 -9.74 -8.35 -16.72
C GLY A 61 -9.44 -7.37 -15.58
N ARG A 62 -10.27 -7.38 -14.53
CA ARG A 62 -10.09 -6.48 -13.37
C ARG A 62 -9.12 -7.12 -12.38
N TYR A 63 -7.95 -6.51 -12.20
CA TYR A 63 -6.98 -6.96 -11.19
C TYR A 63 -7.61 -7.02 -9.80
N LYS A 64 -7.43 -8.16 -9.15
CA LYS A 64 -7.81 -8.41 -7.75
C LYS A 64 -6.56 -8.78 -6.99
N ILE A 65 -6.25 -8.02 -5.95
CA ILE A 65 -5.08 -8.19 -5.09
C ILE A 65 -5.61 -8.49 -3.69
N ARG A 66 -5.07 -9.53 -3.05
CA ARG A 66 -5.44 -9.84 -1.67
C ARG A 66 -4.71 -8.89 -0.72
N GLY A 67 -5.36 -8.48 0.38
CA GLY A 67 -4.76 -7.59 1.37
C GLY A 67 -3.42 -8.10 1.89
N SER A 68 -3.36 -9.41 2.19
CA SER A 68 -2.11 -10.09 2.59
C SER A 68 -1.00 -10.03 1.53
N ASP A 69 -1.32 -10.24 0.25
CA ASP A 69 -0.35 -10.13 -0.85
C ASP A 69 0.16 -8.68 -1.01
N PHE A 70 -0.73 -7.70 -0.81
CA PHE A 70 -0.36 -6.29 -0.87
C PHE A 70 0.52 -5.86 0.32
N LYS A 71 0.20 -6.32 1.54
CA LYS A 71 1.03 -6.13 2.73
C LYS A 71 2.43 -6.73 2.53
N LEU A 72 2.51 -7.94 1.97
CA LEU A 72 3.79 -8.59 1.69
C LEU A 72 4.65 -7.81 0.69
N PHE A 73 4.01 -7.21 -0.31
CA PHE A 73 4.70 -6.36 -1.30
C PHE A 73 5.21 -5.04 -0.71
N ALA A 74 4.49 -4.48 0.27
CA ALA A 74 4.79 -3.17 0.84
C ALA A 74 5.67 -3.19 2.10
N LYS A 75 5.94 -4.39 2.61
CA LYS A 75 6.96 -4.67 3.65
C LYS A 75 8.36 -4.52 3.06
#